data_AF-A0A9E0QFP9-F1
#
_entry.id   AF-A0A9E0QFP9-F1
#
_cell.length_a   1.000
_cell.length_b   1.000
_cell.length_c   1.000
_cell.angle_alpha   90.00
_cell.angle_beta   90.00
_cell.angle_gamma   90.00
#
_symmetry.space_group_name_H-M   'P 1'
#
loop_
_entity.id
_entity.type
_entity.pdbx_description
1 polymer ?
#
loop_
_entity_poly.entity_id
_entity_poly.type
_entity_poly.pdbx_seq_one_letter_code
_entity_poly.pdbx_strand_id
1 'polypeptide(L)'
;MRLSGISAGVLWLLLMSPLTVNAGNFCLLLAENYYEQLYCEIKAMGQGRRLPSFLDFQRNNELTQAMLLKRPAAKVGVEVVLPKREVAPSREAAPKITQTQTMLVNREVDGGVALRQCLFYAKNIQCDGDSYHLVGNQANSKLAQGALASTNKMEIPDYMGLLSDQQALSQYLTRAYRQYIGKMLEIGLGGSTFSYAKFDFLFHDVTTKGIDFSQRFETMFRFLKQDKQNIAVSETLPSSVPLVREHCGRLGDSLVVCDGGRKNYLYRHIN
;
A
#
# COMPACT_ATOMS: atom_id res chain seq x y z
N MET A 1 12.60 66.83 -33.72
CA MET A 1 12.96 65.46 -33.31
C MET A 1 12.47 65.24 -31.88
N ARG A 2 11.40 64.47 -31.68
CA ARG A 2 10.95 64.02 -30.35
C ARG A 2 11.16 62.52 -30.28
N LEU A 3 11.96 62.09 -29.32
CA LEU A 3 12.18 60.69 -28.98
C LEU A 3 11.06 60.20 -28.04
N SER A 4 10.70 58.96 -28.32
CA SER A 4 9.64 58.09 -27.80
C SER A 4 10.05 57.28 -26.57
N GLY A 5 9.04 56.74 -25.85
CA GLY A 5 9.14 55.57 -24.96
C GLY A 5 9.37 55.94 -23.50
N ILE A 6 8.68 55.37 -22.51
CA ILE A 6 8.65 53.94 -22.21
C ILE A 6 7.28 53.55 -21.61
N SER A 7 6.79 52.41 -22.10
CA SER A 7 5.52 51.78 -21.74
C SER A 7 5.57 51.04 -20.41
N ALA A 8 4.44 51.04 -19.71
CA ALA A 8 4.14 50.17 -18.58
C ALA A 8 4.20 48.69 -19.00
N GLY A 9 4.78 47.84 -18.14
CA GLY A 9 4.86 46.40 -18.35
C GLY A 9 5.51 45.68 -17.17
N VAL A 10 4.82 45.62 -16.04
CA VAL A 10 5.21 44.76 -14.91
C VAL A 10 4.79 43.34 -15.25
N LEU A 11 5.77 42.51 -15.60
CA LEU A 11 5.65 41.11 -15.95
C LEU A 11 5.43 40.27 -14.68
N TRP A 12 4.21 39.76 -14.49
CA TRP A 12 3.86 38.86 -13.40
C TRP A 12 4.34 37.44 -13.74
N LEU A 13 5.56 37.09 -13.34
CA LEU A 13 6.09 35.73 -13.41
C LEU A 13 5.62 34.93 -12.18
N LEU A 14 4.49 34.24 -12.33
CA LEU A 14 4.07 33.17 -11.42
C LEU A 14 5.03 31.99 -11.55
N LEU A 15 5.96 31.88 -10.61
CA LEU A 15 6.74 30.68 -10.33
C LEU A 15 5.80 29.59 -9.78
N MET A 16 5.21 28.79 -10.67
CA MET A 16 4.60 27.51 -10.33
C MET A 16 5.73 26.49 -10.19
N SER A 17 6.39 26.46 -9.03
CA SER A 17 7.24 25.34 -8.65
C SER A 17 6.35 24.12 -8.43
N PRO A 18 6.53 23.00 -9.16
CA PRO A 18 5.82 21.78 -8.85
C PRO A 18 6.29 21.28 -7.47
N LEU A 19 5.41 21.35 -6.48
CA LEU A 19 5.61 20.68 -5.21
C LEU A 19 5.79 19.19 -5.51
N THR A 20 7.02 18.69 -5.37
CA THR A 20 7.30 17.27 -5.47
C THR A 20 6.68 16.58 -4.27
N VAL A 21 5.64 15.80 -4.55
CA VAL A 21 4.85 15.10 -3.56
C VAL A 21 5.43 13.70 -3.29
N ASN A 22 5.56 13.35 -2.00
CA ASN A 22 6.10 12.07 -1.53
C ASN A 22 5.00 11.00 -1.48
N ALA A 23 5.39 9.71 -1.42
CA ALA A 23 4.48 8.56 -1.27
C ALA A 23 3.53 8.63 -0.05
N GLY A 24 3.85 9.50 0.92
CA GLY A 24 2.97 9.86 2.05
C GLY A 24 1.68 10.61 1.70
N ASN A 25 1.32 10.71 0.42
CA ASN A 25 0.09 11.38 -0.01
C ASN A 25 -1.08 10.45 -0.30
N PHE A 26 -0.84 9.16 -0.51
CA PHE A 26 -1.92 8.20 -0.73
C PHE A 26 -2.42 7.72 0.63
N CYS A 27 -3.49 8.33 1.14
CA CYS A 27 -4.07 8.00 2.45
C CYS A 27 -4.27 6.48 2.61
N LEU A 28 -4.79 5.81 1.57
CA LEU A 28 -5.03 4.36 1.59
C LEU A 28 -3.76 3.52 1.75
N LEU A 29 -2.61 4.00 1.30
CA LEU A 29 -1.34 3.30 1.47
C LEU A 29 -0.73 3.52 2.87
N LEU A 30 -1.27 4.45 3.65
CA LEU A 30 -0.90 4.70 5.04
C LEU A 30 -1.86 4.06 6.04
N ALA A 31 -2.99 3.52 5.56
CA ALA A 31 -4.02 2.94 6.40
C ALA A 31 -3.55 1.62 7.01
N GLU A 32 -3.60 1.53 8.33
CA GLU A 32 -3.12 0.39 9.09
C GLU A 32 -4.21 -0.65 9.39
N ASN A 33 -5.49 -0.32 9.21
CA ASN A 33 -6.60 -1.26 9.41
C ASN A 33 -7.81 -0.86 8.55
N TYR A 34 -8.86 -1.67 8.60
CA TYR A 34 -10.12 -1.45 7.90
C TYR A 34 -10.71 -0.05 8.12
N TYR A 35 -10.75 0.42 9.37
CA TYR A 35 -11.34 1.73 9.70
C TYR A 35 -10.51 2.88 9.12
N GLU A 36 -9.19 2.78 9.14
CA GLU A 36 -8.32 3.76 8.51
C GLU A 36 -8.48 3.76 6.98
N GLN A 37 -8.65 2.60 6.36
CA GLN A 37 -8.96 2.55 4.94
C GLN A 37 -10.32 3.24 4.67
N LEU A 38 -11.33 2.98 5.50
CA LEU A 38 -12.65 3.58 5.35
C LEU A 38 -12.64 5.09 5.57
N TYR A 39 -11.84 5.57 6.52
CA TYR A 39 -11.55 7.00 6.70
C TYR A 39 -11.08 7.62 5.38
N CYS A 40 -10.07 7.00 4.74
CA CYS A 40 -9.49 7.51 3.51
C CYS A 40 -10.53 7.59 2.37
N GLU A 41 -11.37 6.57 2.23
CA GLU A 41 -12.41 6.54 1.20
C GLU A 41 -13.47 7.63 1.42
N ILE A 42 -13.95 7.78 2.67
CA ILE A 42 -14.92 8.82 3.02
C ILE A 42 -14.37 10.21 2.70
N LYS A 43 -13.08 10.44 3.00
CA LYS A 43 -12.40 11.72 2.68
C LYS A 43 -12.25 11.91 1.17
N ALA A 44 -11.88 10.87 0.43
CA ALA A 44 -11.76 10.91 -1.04
C ALA A 44 -13.11 11.19 -1.72
N MET A 45 -14.22 10.77 -1.12
CA MET A 45 -15.59 11.10 -1.56
C MET A 45 -16.06 12.51 -1.14
N GLY A 46 -15.18 13.34 -0.56
CA GLY A 46 -15.52 14.69 -0.11
C GLY A 46 -16.37 14.76 1.16
N GLN A 47 -16.54 13.63 1.86
CA GLN A 47 -17.28 13.54 3.12
C GLN A 47 -16.34 13.62 4.33
N GLY A 48 -16.89 13.49 5.54
CA GLY A 48 -16.07 13.46 6.76
C GLY A 48 -15.44 14.80 7.14
N ARG A 49 -16.06 15.94 6.80
CA ARG A 49 -15.57 17.29 7.19
C ARG A 49 -15.35 17.47 8.70
N ARG A 50 -16.07 16.70 9.52
CA ARG A 50 -15.98 16.71 10.99
C ARG A 50 -15.08 15.60 11.55
N LEU A 51 -14.50 14.76 10.70
CA LEU A 51 -13.53 13.78 11.15
C LEU A 51 -12.25 14.50 11.57
N PRO A 52 -11.54 13.99 12.59
CA PRO A 52 -10.23 14.52 12.97
C PRO A 52 -9.21 14.36 11.83
N SER A 53 -8.02 14.93 12.00
CA SER A 53 -6.91 14.66 11.09
C SER A 53 -6.62 13.15 11.01
N PHE A 54 -6.00 12.67 9.93
CA PHE A 54 -5.70 11.24 9.80
C PHE A 54 -4.82 10.75 10.95
N LEU A 55 -3.78 11.52 11.32
CA LEU A 55 -2.90 11.17 12.43
C LEU A 55 -3.65 11.10 13.77
N ASP A 56 -4.55 12.05 14.03
CA ASP A 56 -5.36 12.02 15.25
C ASP A 56 -6.37 10.87 15.23
N PHE A 57 -6.90 10.51 14.05
CA PHE A 57 -7.76 9.35 13.87
C PHE A 57 -7.02 8.04 14.20
N GLN A 58 -5.78 7.87 13.69
CA GLN A 58 -4.94 6.69 13.93
C GLN A 58 -4.61 6.46 15.41
N ARG A 59 -4.56 7.53 16.21
CA ARG A 59 -4.29 7.43 17.66
C ARG A 59 -5.44 6.83 18.47
N ASN A 60 -6.63 6.71 17.87
CA ASN A 60 -7.79 6.12 18.54
C ASN A 60 -7.79 4.59 18.43
N ASN A 61 -8.33 3.92 19.43
CA ASN A 61 -8.61 2.48 19.33
C ASN A 61 -9.71 2.17 18.29
N GLU A 62 -9.80 0.91 17.87
CA GLU A 62 -10.74 0.46 16.83
C GLU A 62 -12.20 0.84 17.12
N LEU A 63 -12.66 0.72 18.38
CA LEU A 63 -14.02 1.07 18.74
C LEU A 63 -14.30 2.55 18.49
N THR A 64 -13.38 3.42 18.90
CA THR A 64 -13.50 4.86 18.70
C THR A 64 -13.40 5.22 17.22
N GLN A 65 -12.46 4.61 16.48
CA GLN A 65 -12.35 4.75 15.03
C GLN A 65 -13.69 4.41 14.35
N ALA A 66 -14.26 3.23 14.63
CA ALA A 66 -15.54 2.80 14.08
C ALA A 66 -16.69 3.76 14.41
N MET A 67 -16.75 4.23 15.66
CA MET A 67 -17.79 5.17 16.12
C MET A 67 -17.70 6.53 15.41
N LEU A 68 -16.50 7.05 15.20
CA LEU A 68 -16.28 8.30 14.45
C LEU A 68 -16.72 8.17 12.99
N LEU A 69 -16.53 7.00 12.38
CA LEU A 69 -16.88 6.73 11.00
C LEU A 69 -18.36 6.44 10.77
N LYS A 70 -19.11 5.99 11.78
CA LYS A 70 -20.50 5.52 11.62
C LYS A 70 -21.39 6.49 10.83
N ARG A 71 -21.43 7.76 11.22
CA ARG A 71 -22.27 8.77 10.54
C ARG A 71 -21.71 9.17 9.17
N PRO A 72 -20.40 9.49 9.02
CA PRO A 72 -19.84 9.79 7.71
C PRO A 72 -19.95 8.64 6.69
N ALA A 73 -19.76 7.39 7.11
CA ALA A 73 -19.87 6.21 6.26
C ALA A 73 -21.31 5.99 5.76
N ALA A 74 -22.31 6.16 6.64
CA ALA A 74 -23.71 6.05 6.25
C ALA A 74 -24.11 7.05 5.15
N LYS A 75 -23.50 8.24 5.12
CA LYS A 75 -23.74 9.24 4.05
C LYS A 75 -23.24 8.81 2.68
N VAL A 76 -22.33 7.84 2.63
CA VAL A 76 -21.80 7.27 1.38
C VAL A 76 -22.30 5.84 1.16
N GLY A 77 -23.34 5.43 1.89
CA GLY A 77 -23.96 4.11 1.74
C GLY A 77 -23.13 2.95 2.29
N VAL A 78 -22.14 3.23 3.16
CA VAL A 78 -21.32 2.19 3.79
C VAL A 78 -21.78 1.99 5.23
N GLU A 79 -22.13 0.76 5.57
CA GLU A 79 -22.36 0.35 6.96
C GLU A 79 -21.02 0.04 7.64
N VAL A 80 -20.82 0.60 8.83
CA VAL A 80 -19.61 0.34 9.63
C VAL A 80 -19.86 -0.85 10.54
N VAL A 81 -19.08 -1.90 10.35
CA VAL A 81 -19.01 -3.02 11.30
C VAL A 81 -18.38 -2.51 12.58
N LEU A 82 -19.10 -2.61 13.71
CA LEU A 82 -18.52 -2.26 15.00
C LEU A 82 -17.70 -3.44 15.52
N PRO A 83 -16.52 -3.19 16.13
CA PRO A 83 -15.78 -4.27 16.77
C PRO A 83 -16.64 -4.85 17.90
N LYS A 84 -16.65 -6.18 18.03
CA LYS A 84 -17.32 -6.83 19.16
C LYS A 84 -16.68 -6.31 20.43
N ARG A 85 -17.49 -5.87 21.40
CA ARG A 85 -16.97 -5.49 22.73
C ARG A 85 -16.24 -6.71 23.28
N GLU A 86 -14.93 -6.61 23.39
CA GLU A 86 -14.19 -7.50 24.27
C GLU A 86 -14.72 -7.21 25.69
N VAL A 87 -15.28 -8.23 26.33
CA VAL A 87 -15.54 -8.17 27.76
C VAL A 87 -14.18 -7.91 28.40
N ALA A 88 -14.07 -6.79 29.12
CA ALA A 88 -12.81 -6.39 29.74
C ALA A 88 -12.22 -7.59 30.50
N PRO A 89 -10.97 -8.00 30.23
CA PRO A 89 -10.34 -9.01 31.06
C PRO A 89 -10.26 -8.46 32.49
N SER A 90 -10.67 -9.28 33.46
CA SER A 90 -10.28 -9.12 34.86
C SER A 90 -8.79 -8.83 34.94
N ARG A 91 -8.36 -7.99 35.89
CA ARG A 91 -6.96 -7.60 36.14
C ARG A 91 -6.12 -8.80 36.64
N GLU A 92 -6.00 -9.84 35.83
CA GLU A 92 -5.02 -10.90 35.98
C GLU A 92 -4.27 -11.06 34.67
N ALA A 93 -2.97 -10.79 34.75
CA ALA A 93 -1.96 -10.85 33.71
C ALA A 93 -2.31 -10.11 32.42
N ALA A 94 -1.80 -8.87 32.32
CA ALA A 94 -1.45 -8.31 31.01
C ALA A 94 -0.70 -9.39 30.22
N PRO A 95 -1.09 -9.72 28.97
CA PRO A 95 -0.23 -10.55 28.15
C PRO A 95 1.06 -9.76 28.02
N LYS A 96 2.13 -10.29 28.61
CA LYS A 96 3.48 -9.84 28.26
C LYS A 96 3.50 -9.94 26.73
N ILE A 97 3.58 -8.80 26.07
CA ILE A 97 4.05 -8.75 24.70
C ILE A 97 5.45 -9.36 24.81
N THR A 98 5.52 -10.65 24.52
CA THR A 98 6.79 -11.35 24.34
C THR A 98 7.43 -10.66 23.15
N GLN A 99 8.28 -9.68 23.44
CA GLN A 99 9.33 -9.19 22.57
C GLN A 99 10.34 -10.33 22.35
N THR A 100 9.89 -11.44 21.77
CA THR A 100 10.70 -12.53 21.25
C THR A 100 9.83 -13.43 20.37
N GLN A 101 9.18 -12.84 19.39
CA GLN A 101 9.01 -13.52 18.11
C GLN A 101 9.53 -12.57 17.05
N THR A 102 10.86 -12.49 17.00
CA THR A 102 11.54 -12.67 15.73
C THR A 102 10.92 -13.92 15.12
N MET A 103 9.78 -13.76 14.43
CA MET A 103 9.37 -14.69 13.40
C MET A 103 10.50 -14.57 12.39
N LEU A 104 11.56 -15.35 12.63
CA LEU A 104 12.24 -16.03 11.55
C LEU A 104 11.10 -16.65 10.75
N VAL A 105 10.68 -15.93 9.72
CA VAL A 105 9.92 -16.45 8.61
C VAL A 105 10.90 -17.39 7.89
N ASN A 106 11.21 -18.50 8.56
CA ASN A 106 11.48 -19.79 7.93
C ASN A 106 10.15 -20.43 7.51
N ARG A 107 9.07 -19.64 7.36
CA ARG A 107 8.06 -19.97 6.38
C ARG A 107 8.74 -19.73 5.04
N GLU A 108 9.28 -20.82 4.50
CA GLU A 108 9.31 -21.01 3.06
C GLU A 108 8.02 -20.39 2.53
N VAL A 109 8.18 -19.29 1.79
CA VAL A 109 7.19 -18.90 0.81
C VAL A 109 7.11 -20.12 -0.09
N ASP A 110 6.23 -21.06 0.22
CA ASP A 110 6.05 -22.28 -0.54
C ASP A 110 5.46 -21.84 -1.88
N GLY A 111 6.35 -21.73 -2.86
CA GLY A 111 6.15 -21.10 -4.16
C GLY A 111 7.26 -20.14 -4.62
N GLY A 112 8.18 -19.73 -3.74
CA GLY A 112 9.34 -18.91 -4.06
C GLY A 112 10.64 -19.67 -3.85
N VAL A 113 11.34 -20.04 -4.93
CA VAL A 113 12.69 -20.61 -4.86
C VAL A 113 13.56 -19.69 -4.01
N ALA A 114 14.10 -20.21 -2.90
CA ALA A 114 15.00 -19.47 -2.03
C ALA A 114 16.10 -18.81 -2.87
N LEU A 115 16.34 -17.52 -2.63
CA LEU A 115 17.38 -16.73 -3.30
C LEU A 115 18.77 -17.26 -2.89
N ARG A 116 19.19 -18.36 -3.50
CA ARG A 116 20.51 -18.95 -3.26
C ARG A 116 21.55 -18.10 -4.00
N GLN A 117 22.67 -17.85 -3.32
CA GLN A 117 23.86 -17.19 -3.89
C GLN A 117 23.63 -15.80 -4.49
N CYS A 118 22.78 -14.97 -3.87
CA CYS A 118 22.58 -13.60 -4.33
C CYS A 118 23.51 -12.56 -3.68
N LEU A 119 24.00 -11.62 -4.49
CA LEU A 119 24.65 -10.38 -4.07
C LEU A 119 23.59 -9.26 -4.01
N PHE A 120 23.53 -8.57 -2.87
CA PHE A 120 22.52 -7.55 -2.59
C PHE A 120 23.16 -6.17 -2.58
N TYR A 121 22.68 -5.29 -3.45
CA TYR A 121 23.02 -3.88 -3.50
C TYR A 121 21.75 -3.04 -3.38
N ALA A 122 21.90 -1.77 -3.01
CA ALA A 122 20.74 -0.89 -2.76
C ALA A 122 19.81 -0.73 -3.98
N LYS A 123 20.33 -0.83 -5.21
CA LYS A 123 19.56 -0.63 -6.44
C LYS A 123 19.49 -1.87 -7.33
N ASN A 124 20.20 -2.93 -6.97
CA ASN A 124 20.31 -4.11 -7.80
C ASN A 124 20.56 -5.36 -6.94
N ILE A 125 19.96 -6.48 -7.34
CA ILE A 125 20.20 -7.80 -6.76
C ILE A 125 20.70 -8.69 -7.90
N GLN A 126 21.76 -9.44 -7.67
CA GLN A 126 22.33 -10.36 -8.66
C GLN A 126 22.29 -11.78 -8.09
N CYS A 127 21.73 -12.74 -8.82
CA CYS A 127 21.57 -14.13 -8.39
C CYS A 127 21.89 -15.05 -9.56
N ASP A 128 22.86 -15.97 -9.47
CA ASP A 128 23.08 -17.04 -10.46
C ASP A 128 23.00 -16.61 -11.95
N GLY A 129 23.51 -15.42 -12.28
CA GLY A 129 23.48 -14.84 -13.64
C GLY A 129 22.28 -13.93 -13.95
N ASP A 130 21.23 -13.96 -13.13
CA ASP A 130 20.10 -13.02 -13.18
C ASP A 130 20.46 -11.69 -12.52
N SER A 131 19.99 -10.59 -13.12
CA SER A 131 20.05 -9.25 -12.52
C SER A 131 18.66 -8.68 -12.30
N TYR A 132 18.42 -8.10 -11.14
CA TYR A 132 17.18 -7.46 -10.78
C TYR A 132 17.44 -6.02 -10.38
N HIS A 133 16.66 -5.06 -10.87
CA HIS A 133 16.81 -3.65 -10.56
C HIS A 133 15.65 -3.11 -9.73
N LEU A 134 15.98 -2.23 -8.78
CA LEU A 134 15.01 -1.60 -7.89
C LEU A 134 13.98 -0.81 -8.69
N VAL A 135 12.71 -1.07 -8.39
CA VAL A 135 11.56 -0.41 -9.00
C VAL A 135 11.04 0.68 -8.06
N GLY A 136 10.85 1.87 -8.63
CA GLY A 136 10.23 3.01 -7.95
C GLY A 136 8.81 3.26 -8.43
N ASN A 137 8.29 4.43 -8.05
CA ASN A 137 7.07 4.94 -8.67
C ASN A 137 7.37 5.48 -10.07
N GLN A 138 6.34 5.57 -10.90
CA GLN A 138 6.41 6.08 -12.27
C GLN A 138 5.42 7.22 -12.49
N ALA A 139 5.84 8.25 -13.21
CA ALA A 139 4.97 9.35 -13.61
C ALA A 139 3.85 8.88 -14.55
N ASN A 140 2.70 9.57 -14.55
CA ASN A 140 1.54 9.19 -15.37
C ASN A 140 1.85 9.10 -16.87
N SER A 141 2.77 9.93 -17.36
CA SER A 141 3.21 9.95 -18.76
C SER A 141 3.97 8.69 -19.19
N LYS A 142 4.45 7.87 -18.25
CA LYS A 142 5.18 6.62 -18.52
C LYS A 142 4.32 5.37 -18.38
N LEU A 143 3.06 5.52 -17.97
CA LEU A 143 2.15 4.39 -17.79
C LEU A 143 1.62 3.92 -19.13
N ALA A 144 1.33 2.62 -19.22
CA ALA A 144 0.63 2.07 -20.36
C ALA A 144 -0.75 2.74 -20.54
N GLN A 145 -1.21 2.83 -21.78
CA GLN A 145 -2.55 3.34 -22.07
C GLN A 145 -3.60 2.51 -21.32
N GLY A 146 -4.53 3.18 -20.65
CA GLY A 146 -5.58 2.51 -19.88
C GLY A 146 -5.17 2.05 -18.48
N ALA A 147 -3.91 2.21 -18.06
CA ALA A 147 -3.46 1.81 -16.72
C ALA A 147 -4.32 2.44 -15.60
N LEU A 148 -4.73 3.70 -15.77
CA LEU A 148 -5.58 4.40 -14.80
C LEU A 148 -7.08 4.38 -15.17
N ALA A 149 -7.48 3.61 -16.17
CA ALA A 149 -8.87 3.53 -16.59
C ALA A 149 -9.74 2.76 -15.59
N SER A 150 -11.06 2.96 -15.63
CA SER A 150 -12.02 2.24 -14.79
C SER A 150 -12.09 0.74 -15.09
N THR A 151 -11.73 0.34 -16.32
CA THR A 151 -11.65 -1.04 -16.80
C THR A 151 -10.44 -1.81 -16.29
N ASN A 152 -9.37 -1.14 -15.84
CA ASN A 152 -8.29 -1.81 -15.15
C ASN A 152 -8.72 -2.17 -13.73
N LYS A 153 -8.86 -3.45 -13.40
CA LYS A 153 -9.39 -3.91 -12.11
C LYS A 153 -8.31 -4.57 -11.28
N MET A 154 -8.48 -4.63 -9.96
CA MET A 154 -7.55 -5.30 -9.06
C MET A 154 -7.62 -6.82 -9.24
N GLU A 155 -8.85 -7.36 -9.37
CA GLU A 155 -9.09 -8.78 -9.70
C GLU A 155 -8.33 -9.77 -8.80
N ILE A 156 -8.29 -9.47 -7.50
CA ILE A 156 -7.88 -10.48 -6.51
C ILE A 156 -9.01 -11.53 -6.45
N PRO A 157 -8.70 -12.83 -6.59
CA PRO A 157 -9.72 -13.88 -6.50
C PRO A 157 -10.23 -13.99 -5.06
N ASP A 158 -11.46 -14.48 -4.89
CA ASP A 158 -12.01 -14.72 -3.55
C ASP A 158 -11.39 -15.96 -2.88
N TYR A 159 -11.20 -15.89 -1.57
CA TYR A 159 -10.82 -17.06 -0.78
C TYR A 159 -12.07 -17.87 -0.39
N MET A 160 -12.19 -19.07 -0.96
CA MET A 160 -13.31 -19.98 -0.70
C MET A 160 -12.98 -21.10 0.30
N GLY A 161 -11.76 -21.10 0.85
CA GLY A 161 -11.30 -22.14 1.78
C GLY A 161 -11.61 -21.85 3.24
N LEU A 162 -11.25 -22.78 4.11
CA LEU A 162 -11.30 -22.58 5.56
C LEU A 162 -10.09 -21.77 6.04
N LEU A 163 -10.29 -20.79 6.93
CA LEU A 163 -9.17 -20.02 7.51
C LEU A 163 -8.24 -20.89 8.38
N SER A 164 -8.73 -22.03 8.86
CA SER A 164 -7.93 -23.02 9.62
C SER A 164 -7.01 -23.84 8.72
N ASP A 165 -7.27 -23.92 7.41
CA ASP A 165 -6.39 -24.58 6.46
C ASP A 165 -5.23 -23.64 6.11
N GLN A 166 -4.18 -23.71 6.93
CA GLN A 166 -3.02 -22.82 6.82
C GLN A 166 -2.26 -23.00 5.50
N GLN A 167 -2.27 -24.20 4.92
CA GLN A 167 -1.57 -24.47 3.67
C GLN A 167 -2.33 -23.82 2.50
N ALA A 168 -3.64 -24.10 2.38
CA ALA A 168 -4.47 -23.50 1.34
C ALA A 168 -4.52 -21.96 1.45
N LEU A 169 -4.60 -21.45 2.68
CA LEU A 169 -4.58 -20.01 2.94
C LEU A 169 -3.26 -19.37 2.52
N SER A 170 -2.12 -19.97 2.87
CA SER A 170 -0.79 -19.45 2.49
C SER A 170 -0.62 -19.39 0.96
N GLN A 171 -1.05 -20.44 0.25
CA GLN A 171 -1.01 -20.49 -1.21
C GLN A 171 -1.94 -19.45 -1.85
N TYR A 172 -3.12 -19.23 -1.27
CA TYR A 172 -4.03 -18.16 -1.69
C TYR A 172 -3.39 -16.78 -1.50
N LEU A 173 -2.91 -16.46 -0.29
CA LEU A 173 -2.36 -15.15 0.04
C LEU A 173 -1.13 -14.82 -0.80
N THR A 174 -0.27 -15.80 -1.07
CA THR A 174 0.87 -15.61 -1.97
C THR A 174 0.44 -15.23 -3.39
N ARG A 175 -0.58 -15.91 -3.94
CA ARG A 175 -1.12 -15.60 -5.28
C ARG A 175 -1.83 -14.24 -5.31
N ALA A 176 -2.65 -13.94 -4.32
CA ALA A 176 -3.35 -12.66 -4.19
C ALA A 176 -2.36 -11.49 -4.02
N TYR A 177 -1.31 -11.68 -3.23
CA TYR A 177 -0.26 -10.70 -3.04
C TYR A 177 0.54 -10.45 -4.33
N ARG A 178 0.82 -11.50 -5.11
CA ARG A 178 1.42 -11.34 -6.45
C ARG A 178 0.55 -10.50 -7.37
N GLN A 179 -0.77 -10.74 -7.38
CA GLN A 179 -1.73 -9.93 -8.15
C GLN A 179 -1.69 -8.47 -7.71
N TYR A 180 -1.75 -8.22 -6.40
CA TYR A 180 -1.63 -6.88 -5.82
C TYR A 180 -0.36 -6.16 -6.30
N ILE A 181 0.81 -6.79 -6.16
CA ILE A 181 2.08 -6.18 -6.60
C ILE A 181 2.09 -5.91 -8.10
N GLY A 182 1.59 -6.83 -8.91
CA GLY A 182 1.44 -6.63 -10.35
C GLY A 182 0.61 -5.39 -10.68
N LYS A 183 -0.54 -5.23 -10.00
CA LYS A 183 -1.44 -4.09 -10.21
C LYS A 183 -0.86 -2.78 -9.71
N MET A 184 -0.12 -2.78 -8.60
CA MET A 184 0.59 -1.60 -8.13
C MET A 184 1.68 -1.15 -9.11
N LEU A 185 2.40 -2.10 -9.70
CA LEU A 185 3.39 -1.82 -10.74
C LEU A 185 2.73 -1.26 -12.01
N GLU A 186 1.58 -1.82 -12.40
CA GLU A 186 0.82 -1.39 -13.59
C GLU A 186 0.39 0.08 -13.52
N ILE A 187 -0.02 0.56 -12.35
CA ILE A 187 -0.41 1.97 -12.13
C ILE A 187 0.76 2.87 -11.71
N GLY A 188 1.99 2.36 -11.75
CA GLY A 188 3.21 3.13 -11.46
C GLY A 188 3.42 3.45 -9.98
N LEU A 189 2.92 2.62 -9.08
CA LEU A 189 3.10 2.73 -7.63
C LEU A 189 4.04 1.65 -7.07
N GLY A 190 5.02 1.21 -7.86
CA GLY A 190 5.99 0.18 -7.47
C GLY A 190 6.88 0.53 -6.27
N GLY A 191 7.10 1.83 -6.01
CA GLY A 191 7.81 2.30 -4.82
C GLY A 191 6.90 2.56 -3.62
N SER A 192 5.62 2.23 -3.73
CA SER A 192 4.56 2.53 -2.74
C SER A 192 3.61 1.34 -2.63
N THR A 193 4.16 0.20 -2.22
CA THR A 193 3.42 -1.04 -2.00
C THR A 193 3.47 -1.48 -0.56
N PHE A 194 2.45 -2.21 -0.13
CA PHE A 194 2.41 -2.87 1.16
C PHE A 194 3.49 -3.94 1.29
N SER A 195 3.88 -4.20 2.54
CA SER A 195 4.60 -5.42 2.88
C SER A 195 3.71 -6.65 2.76
N TYR A 196 4.31 -7.84 2.61
CA TYR A 196 3.52 -9.08 2.62
C TYR A 196 2.82 -9.22 3.97
N ALA A 197 3.54 -8.98 5.07
CA ALA A 197 2.98 -8.97 6.42
C ALA A 197 1.82 -7.98 6.56
N LYS A 198 1.91 -6.80 5.93
CA LYS A 198 0.81 -5.82 5.95
C LYS A 198 -0.40 -6.31 5.16
N PHE A 199 -0.17 -6.87 3.98
CA PHE A 199 -1.22 -7.44 3.13
C PHE A 199 -1.96 -8.59 3.82
N ASP A 200 -1.20 -9.52 4.41
CA ASP A 200 -1.69 -10.64 5.22
C ASP A 200 -2.51 -10.17 6.42
N PHE A 201 -2.00 -9.18 7.17
CA PHE A 201 -2.74 -8.56 8.27
C PHE A 201 -4.07 -7.98 7.79
N LEU A 202 -4.08 -7.21 6.71
CA LEU A 202 -5.30 -6.60 6.17
C LEU A 202 -6.31 -7.65 5.72
N PHE A 203 -5.85 -8.78 5.17
CA PHE A 203 -6.73 -9.91 4.86
C PHE A 203 -7.46 -10.41 6.11
N HIS A 204 -6.71 -10.68 7.18
CA HIS A 204 -7.31 -11.15 8.43
C HIS A 204 -8.22 -10.10 9.08
N ASP A 205 -7.79 -8.84 9.08
CA ASP A 205 -8.53 -7.72 9.67
C ASP A 205 -9.93 -7.57 9.05
N VAL A 206 -10.01 -7.54 7.72
CA VAL A 206 -11.31 -7.39 7.04
C VAL A 206 -12.14 -8.67 7.09
N THR A 207 -11.51 -9.84 6.92
CA THR A 207 -12.22 -11.13 6.88
C THR A 207 -12.85 -11.45 8.24
N THR A 208 -12.13 -11.21 9.35
CA THR A 208 -12.67 -11.43 10.71
C THR A 208 -13.81 -10.48 11.05
N LYS A 209 -13.89 -9.33 10.38
CA LYS A 209 -15.00 -8.36 10.44
C LYS A 209 -16.13 -8.70 9.46
N GLY A 210 -16.06 -9.83 8.74
CA GLY A 210 -17.10 -10.25 7.78
C GLY A 210 -17.15 -9.40 6.51
N ILE A 211 -16.05 -8.72 6.18
CA ILE A 211 -15.94 -7.85 5.01
C ILE A 211 -15.23 -8.61 3.90
N ASP A 212 -15.75 -8.46 2.68
CA ASP A 212 -15.16 -9.03 1.48
C ASP A 212 -13.78 -8.39 1.18
N PHE A 213 -12.72 -9.20 1.28
CA PHE A 213 -11.35 -8.76 1.05
C PHE A 213 -11.08 -8.33 -0.39
N SER A 214 -11.54 -9.11 -1.36
CA SER A 214 -11.32 -8.84 -2.78
C SER A 214 -11.97 -7.52 -3.18
N GLN A 215 -13.22 -7.33 -2.77
CA GLN A 215 -13.98 -6.10 -3.03
C GLN A 215 -13.40 -4.90 -2.29
N ARG A 216 -12.84 -5.11 -1.10
CA ARG A 216 -12.13 -4.05 -0.37
C ARG A 216 -10.89 -3.58 -1.13
N PHE A 217 -10.06 -4.52 -1.60
CA PHE A 217 -8.87 -4.18 -2.38
C PHE A 217 -9.21 -3.62 -3.77
N GLU A 218 -10.31 -4.04 -4.38
CA GLU A 218 -10.85 -3.43 -5.61
C GLU A 218 -11.24 -1.97 -5.39
N THR A 219 -11.93 -1.69 -4.26
CA THR A 219 -12.30 -0.33 -3.88
C THR A 219 -11.06 0.53 -3.62
N MET A 220 -10.11 0.01 -2.87
CA MET A 220 -8.82 0.67 -2.64
C MET A 220 -8.11 1.00 -3.96
N PHE A 221 -8.01 0.03 -4.88
CA PHE A 221 -7.35 0.20 -6.17
C PHE A 221 -8.02 1.27 -7.04
N ARG A 222 -9.36 1.32 -7.05
CA ARG A 222 -10.11 2.39 -7.73
C ARG A 222 -9.72 3.77 -7.21
N PHE A 223 -9.63 3.95 -5.89
CA PHE A 223 -9.22 5.23 -5.29
C PHE A 223 -7.74 5.54 -5.54
N LEU A 224 -6.85 4.55 -5.45
CA LEU A 224 -5.44 4.75 -5.76
C LEU A 224 -5.23 5.23 -7.20
N LYS A 225 -5.99 4.70 -8.17
CA LYS A 225 -5.97 5.21 -9.55
C LYS A 225 -6.47 6.64 -9.65
N GLN A 226 -7.56 6.97 -8.96
CA GLN A 226 -8.10 8.34 -8.92
C GLN A 226 -7.08 9.32 -8.32
N ASP A 227 -6.45 8.95 -7.21
CA ASP A 227 -5.38 9.75 -6.61
C ASP A 227 -4.21 9.87 -7.57
N LYS A 228 -3.80 8.77 -8.23
CA LYS A 228 -2.68 8.76 -9.18
C LYS A 228 -2.92 9.68 -10.39
N GLN A 229 -4.16 9.82 -10.85
CA GLN A 229 -4.52 10.77 -11.90
C GLN A 229 -4.27 12.23 -11.48
N ASN A 230 -4.42 12.55 -10.20
CA ASN A 230 -4.42 13.91 -9.68
C ASN A 230 -3.15 14.29 -8.87
N ILE A 231 -2.38 13.30 -8.44
CA ILE A 231 -1.22 13.47 -7.55
C ILE A 231 0.04 13.01 -8.27
N ALA A 232 0.99 13.92 -8.43
CA ALA A 232 2.32 13.60 -8.93
C ALA A 232 3.06 12.72 -7.91
N VAL A 233 3.85 11.77 -8.41
CA VAL A 233 4.66 10.88 -7.59
C VAL A 233 6.14 11.12 -7.86
N SER A 234 6.95 11.09 -6.80
CA SER A 234 8.40 11.08 -6.95
C SER A 234 8.87 9.77 -7.60
N GLU A 235 9.60 9.87 -8.69
CA GLU A 235 10.28 8.74 -9.35
C GLU A 235 11.68 8.49 -8.78
N THR A 236 12.12 9.31 -7.84
CA THR A 236 13.45 9.22 -7.24
C THR A 236 13.57 7.94 -6.43
N LEU A 237 14.52 7.09 -6.83
CA LEU A 237 14.88 5.90 -6.07
C LEU A 237 15.63 6.29 -4.78
N PRO A 238 15.43 5.56 -3.68
CA PRO A 238 16.19 5.78 -2.45
C PRO A 238 17.69 5.56 -2.71
N SER A 239 18.52 6.34 -2.01
CA SER A 239 19.99 6.22 -2.05
C SER A 239 20.49 5.00 -1.30
N SER A 240 19.77 4.56 -0.27
CA SER A 240 20.05 3.36 0.51
C SER A 240 18.76 2.59 0.80
N VAL A 241 18.90 1.27 0.89
CA VAL A 241 17.80 0.36 1.21
C VAL A 241 18.29 -0.56 2.34
N PRO A 242 17.60 -0.63 3.49
CA PRO A 242 17.97 -1.53 4.58
C PRO A 242 17.58 -2.96 4.20
N LEU A 243 18.39 -3.61 3.36
CA LEU A 243 18.16 -4.98 2.92
C LEU A 243 18.64 -5.97 3.97
N VAL A 244 17.75 -6.88 4.37
CA VAL A 244 18.07 -8.09 5.12
C VAL A 244 17.79 -9.25 4.19
N ARG A 245 18.81 -10.06 3.88
CA ARG A 245 18.74 -11.12 2.85
C ARG A 245 17.60 -12.09 3.11
N GLU A 246 17.40 -12.43 4.38
CA GLU A 246 16.39 -13.36 4.88
C GLU A 246 14.97 -12.82 4.69
N HIS A 247 14.83 -11.51 4.45
CA HIS A 247 13.55 -10.84 4.21
C HIS A 247 13.28 -10.63 2.72
N CYS A 248 14.10 -11.21 1.84
CA CYS A 248 13.94 -11.15 0.40
C CYS A 248 13.49 -12.50 -0.15
N GLY A 249 12.51 -12.49 -1.05
CA GLY A 249 12.04 -13.68 -1.74
C GLY A 249 11.67 -13.40 -3.20
N ARG A 250 11.72 -14.43 -4.04
CA ARG A 250 11.16 -14.36 -5.40
C ARG A 250 9.64 -14.29 -5.33
N LEU A 251 9.03 -13.44 -6.15
CA LEU A 251 7.58 -13.35 -6.33
C LEU A 251 7.26 -13.64 -7.81
N GLY A 252 7.07 -14.93 -8.12
CA GLY A 252 7.07 -15.38 -9.50
C GLY A 252 8.46 -15.26 -10.15
N ASP A 253 8.50 -15.21 -11.48
CA ASP A 253 9.76 -15.36 -12.22
C ASP A 253 10.52 -14.03 -12.39
N SER A 254 9.81 -12.91 -12.41
CA SER A 254 10.37 -11.60 -12.80
C SER A 254 10.58 -10.62 -11.66
N LEU A 255 10.22 -10.99 -10.42
CA LEU A 255 10.29 -10.09 -9.27
C LEU A 255 11.01 -10.71 -8.08
N VAL A 256 11.79 -9.89 -7.41
CA VAL A 256 12.27 -10.10 -6.05
C VAL A 256 11.64 -9.03 -5.16
N VAL A 257 11.08 -9.46 -4.03
CA VAL A 257 10.47 -8.58 -3.03
C VAL A 257 11.28 -8.68 -1.76
N CYS A 258 11.71 -7.53 -1.24
CA CYS A 258 12.40 -7.42 0.04
C CYS A 258 11.58 -6.62 1.03
N ASP A 259 11.33 -7.18 2.20
CA ASP A 259 10.62 -6.51 3.29
C ASP A 259 11.55 -5.56 4.05
N GLY A 260 11.21 -4.27 4.01
CA GLY A 260 11.87 -3.20 4.76
C GLY A 260 11.17 -2.82 6.06
N GLY A 261 10.24 -3.65 6.53
CA GLY A 261 9.37 -3.44 7.70
C GLY A 261 8.19 -2.51 7.39
N ARG A 262 8.45 -1.23 7.11
CA ARG A 262 7.40 -0.23 6.85
C ARG A 262 6.90 -0.19 5.41
N LYS A 263 7.72 -0.67 4.48
CA LYS A 263 7.40 -0.74 3.05
C LYS A 263 8.22 -1.84 2.41
N ASN A 264 7.78 -2.28 1.24
CA ASN A 264 8.54 -3.20 0.43
C ASN A 264 9.41 -2.50 -0.60
N TYR A 265 10.49 -3.21 -0.96
CA TYR A 265 11.34 -2.88 -2.08
C TYR A 265 11.19 -3.96 -3.14
N LEU A 266 10.77 -3.54 -4.33
CA LEU A 266 10.55 -4.43 -5.46
C LEU A 266 11.74 -4.33 -6.39
N TYR A 267 12.28 -5.46 -6.81
CA TYR A 267 13.33 -5.55 -7.81
C TYR A 267 12.80 -6.35 -8.99
N ARG A 268 12.90 -5.81 -10.20
CA ARG A 268 12.43 -6.45 -11.43
C ARG A 268 13.61 -7.00 -12.22
N HIS A 269 13.46 -8.23 -12.69
CA HIS A 269 14.42 -8.90 -13.55
C HIS A 269 14.70 -8.05 -14.80
N ILE A 270 15.98 -7.99 -15.17
CA ILE A 270 16.45 -7.39 -16.41
C ILE A 270 16.87 -8.53 -17.32
N ASN A 271 16.22 -8.62 -18.49
CA ASN A 271 16.69 -9.40 -19.61
C ASN A 271 17.94 -8.76 -20.22
#